data_AF-A0A926AVB9-F1
#
_entry.id   AF-A0A926AVB9-F1
#
_cell.length_a   1.000
_cell.length_b   1.000
_cell.length_c   1.000
_cell.angle_alpha   90.00
_cell.angle_beta   90.00
_cell.angle_gamma   90.00
#
_symmetry.space_group_name_H-M   'P 1'
#
loop_
_entity.id
_entity.type
_entity.pdbx_description
1 polymer ?
#
loop_
_entity_poly.entity_id
_entity_poly.type
_entity_poly.pdbx_seq_one_letter_code
_entity_poly.pdbx_strand_id
1 'polypeptide(L)'
;LIWTSVTGGKHEVTVDAAKINLEWVLGNKLLISSVNGNRRHFELGLQALAHGEAMFPGVTQRILTSPVAGLDNYKEMMRLLVEDKEALKVFVNVG
;
A
#
# COMPACT_ATOMS: atom_id res chain seq x y z
N LEU A 1 11.28 13.99 -0.12
CA LEU A 1 10.15 13.23 -0.71
C LEU A 1 10.46 11.74 -0.52
N ILE A 2 9.51 10.96 0.01
CA ILE A 2 9.68 9.52 0.21
C ILE A 2 8.72 8.80 -0.73
N TRP A 3 9.25 7.93 -1.58
CA TRP A 3 8.45 7.07 -2.45
C TRP A 3 8.41 5.66 -1.85
N THR A 4 7.22 5.26 -1.39
CA THR A 4 6.97 3.98 -0.72
C THR A 4 6.05 3.05 -1.53
N SER A 5 5.77 3.39 -2.80
CA SER A 5 4.83 2.67 -3.65
C SER A 5 5.41 2.45 -5.06
N VAL A 6 4.97 1.38 -5.70
CA VAL A 6 5.19 1.13 -7.13
C VAL A 6 3.94 1.60 -7.86
N THR A 7 4.03 2.74 -8.52
CA THR A 7 2.91 3.30 -9.28
C THR A 7 2.86 2.65 -10.66
N GLY A 8 1.74 1.97 -10.98
CA GLY A 8 1.43 1.57 -12.35
C GLY A 8 0.88 2.76 -13.13
N GLY A 9 1.40 3.00 -14.34
CA GLY A 9 0.93 4.08 -15.21
C GLY A 9 1.37 3.85 -16.65
N LYS A 10 0.51 4.25 -17.61
CA LYS A 10 0.78 4.18 -19.05
C LYS A 10 0.83 5.55 -19.73
N HIS A 11 0.72 6.62 -18.96
CA HIS A 11 0.69 7.99 -19.48
C HIS A 11 2.05 8.65 -19.32
N GLU A 12 2.46 9.35 -20.36
CA GLU A 12 3.67 10.15 -20.37
C GLU A 12 3.33 11.62 -20.13
N VAL A 13 4.24 12.33 -19.46
CA VAL A 13 4.15 13.77 -19.24
C VAL A 13 5.52 14.39 -19.45
N THR A 14 5.57 15.50 -20.18
CA THR A 14 6.79 16.28 -20.38
C THR A 14 7.02 17.22 -19.21
N VAL A 15 8.23 17.22 -18.65
CA VAL A 15 8.63 18.09 -17.54
C VAL A 15 9.94 18.81 -17.87
N ASP A 16 10.11 20.02 -17.33
CA ASP A 16 11.38 20.78 -17.42
C ASP A 16 12.40 20.24 -16.42
N ALA A 17 13.33 19.43 -16.92
CA ALA A 17 14.38 18.81 -16.10
C ALA A 17 15.36 19.82 -15.49
N ALA A 18 15.64 20.94 -16.17
CA ALA A 18 16.59 21.94 -15.70
C ALA A 18 16.02 22.68 -14.48
N LYS A 19 14.74 23.05 -14.55
CA LYS A 19 14.02 23.65 -13.42
C LYS A 19 13.99 22.72 -12.21
N ILE A 20 13.66 21.43 -12.42
CA ILE A 20 13.64 20.43 -11.33
C ILE A 20 15.01 20.37 -10.65
N ASN A 21 16.09 20.27 -11.42
CA ASN A 21 17.45 20.19 -10.88
C ASN A 21 17.84 21.45 -10.07
N LEU A 22 17.60 22.64 -10.64
CA LEU A 22 17.92 23.92 -9.99
C LEU A 22 17.21 24.04 -8.64
N GLU A 23 15.91 23.75 -8.61
CA GLU A 23 15.12 23.79 -7.37
C GLU A 23 15.54 22.71 -6.36
N TRP A 24 16.03 21.56 -6.83
CA TRP A 24 16.48 20.48 -5.96
C TRP A 24 17.77 20.85 -5.23
N VAL A 25 18.74 21.38 -5.98
CA VAL A 25 20.04 21.81 -5.45
C VAL A 25 19.87 23.00 -4.50
N LEU A 26 19.19 24.06 -4.95
CA LEU A 26 19.01 25.26 -4.13
C LEU A 26 18.15 25.00 -2.89
N GLY A 27 17.19 24.08 -2.99
CA GLY A 27 16.32 23.69 -1.89
C GLY A 27 16.90 22.60 -0.98
N ASN A 28 18.10 22.07 -1.25
CA ASN A 28 18.67 20.90 -0.57
C ASN A 28 17.67 19.73 -0.45
N LYS A 29 16.88 19.49 -1.50
CA LYS A 29 15.81 18.49 -1.48
C LYS A 29 16.42 17.09 -1.51
N LEU A 30 15.78 16.12 -0.85
CA LEU A 30 16.19 14.71 -0.82
C LEU A 30 15.08 13.82 -1.40
N LEU A 31 15.45 12.92 -2.30
CA LEU A 31 14.59 11.83 -2.78
C LEU A 31 15.07 10.52 -2.17
N ILE A 32 14.17 9.81 -1.48
CA ILE A 32 14.41 8.46 -0.95
C ILE A 32 13.33 7.54 -1.51
N SER A 33 13.75 6.37 -1.98
CA SER A 33 12.86 5.24 -2.25
C SER A 33 12.98 4.21 -1.14
N SER A 34 11.87 3.59 -0.78
CA SER A 34 11.82 2.50 0.19
C SER A 34 11.01 1.36 -0.39
N VAL A 35 11.62 0.18 -0.45
CA VAL A 35 10.94 -1.05 -0.82
C VAL A 35 11.22 -2.14 0.21
N ASN A 36 10.13 -2.86 0.52
CA ASN A 36 10.07 -4.09 1.30
C ASN A 36 10.15 -3.94 2.84
N GLY A 37 9.55 -4.92 3.52
CA GLY A 37 9.58 -5.12 4.96
C GLY A 37 10.47 -6.31 5.32
N ASN A 38 11.12 -6.25 6.48
CA ASN A 38 11.80 -7.39 7.09
C ASN A 38 11.07 -7.78 8.37
N ARG A 39 11.50 -8.86 9.03
CA ARG A 39 10.90 -9.35 10.29
C ARG A 39 10.60 -8.24 11.32
N ARG A 40 11.53 -7.31 11.56
CA ARG A 40 11.32 -6.23 12.53
C ARG A 40 10.19 -5.29 12.11
N HIS A 41 10.04 -5.03 10.81
CA HIS A 41 8.92 -4.24 10.29
C HIS A 41 7.57 -4.95 10.49
N PHE A 42 7.53 -6.28 10.43
CA PHE A 42 6.32 -7.05 10.76
C PHE A 42 5.98 -6.97 12.26
N GLU A 43 6.98 -7.08 13.14
CA GLU A 43 6.80 -6.93 14.59
C GLU A 43 6.26 -5.54 14.94
N LEU A 44 6.82 -4.48 14.34
CA LEU A 44 6.32 -3.11 14.46
C LEU A 44 4.90 -2.96 13.89
N GLY A 45 4.61 -3.60 12.75
CA GLY A 45 3.29 -3.62 12.14
C GLY A 45 2.23 -4.21 13.07
N LEU A 46 2.55 -5.30 13.77
CA LEU A 46 1.64 -5.90 14.75
C LEU A 46 1.36 -4.96 15.93
N GLN A 47 2.39 -4.30 16.46
CA GLN A 47 2.22 -3.29 17.52
C GLN A 47 1.35 -2.12 17.05
N ALA A 48 1.55 -1.65 15.81
CA ALA A 48 0.75 -0.57 15.23
C ALA A 48 -0.72 -0.97 15.05
N LEU A 49 -1.00 -2.20 14.59
CA LEU A 49 -2.36 -2.72 14.47
C LEU A 49 -3.05 -2.81 15.84
N ALA A 50 -2.35 -3.32 16.86
CA ALA A 50 -2.89 -3.41 18.22
C ALA A 50 -3.17 -2.02 18.81
N HIS A 51 -2.27 -1.06 18.60
CA HIS A 51 -2.49 0.33 19.01
C HIS A 51 -3.67 0.97 18.27
N GLY A 52 -3.78 0.72 16.97
CA GLY A 52 -4.90 1.18 16.15
C GLY A 52 -6.24 0.66 16.66
N GLU A 53 -6.33 -0.63 17.02
CA GLU A 53 -7.54 -1.21 17.60
C GLU A 53 -7.90 -0.58 18.96
N ALA A 54 -6.91 -0.28 19.80
CA ALA A 54 -7.14 0.38 21.08
C ALA A 54 -7.65 1.83 20.92
N MET A 55 -7.12 2.56 19.93
CA MET A 55 -7.51 3.95 19.64
C MET A 55 -8.82 4.05 18.86
N PHE A 56 -9.07 3.09 17.98
CA PHE A 56 -10.21 3.06 17.07
C PHE A 56 -10.79 1.64 17.04
N PRO A 57 -11.62 1.27 18.03
CA PRO A 57 -12.19 -0.07 18.11
C PRO A 57 -12.89 -0.50 16.80
N GLY A 58 -12.55 -1.69 16.33
CA GLY A 58 -13.01 -2.31 15.10
C GLY A 58 -12.26 -1.88 13.83
N VAL A 59 -11.25 -1.01 13.91
CA VAL A 59 -10.52 -0.54 12.71
C VAL A 59 -9.81 -1.68 12.00
N THR A 60 -9.25 -2.64 12.75
CA THR A 60 -8.53 -3.77 12.14
C THR A 60 -9.47 -4.64 11.31
N GLN A 61 -10.70 -4.85 11.78
CA GLN A 61 -11.73 -5.57 11.03
C GLN A 61 -12.19 -4.80 9.78
N ARG A 62 -12.31 -3.47 9.86
CA ARG A 62 -12.72 -2.63 8.72
C ARG A 62 -11.71 -2.61 7.57
N ILE A 63 -10.43 -2.86 7.87
CA ILE A 63 -9.39 -2.99 6.82
C ILE A 63 -9.63 -4.25 5.97
N LEU A 64 -10.25 -5.29 6.52
CA LEU A 64 -10.55 -6.55 5.84
C LEU A 64 -11.85 -6.43 5.03
N THR A 65 -11.77 -5.84 3.83
CA THR A 65 -12.94 -5.44 3.05
C THR A 65 -13.60 -6.55 2.25
N SER A 66 -12.81 -7.46 1.68
CA SER A 66 -13.29 -8.36 0.61
C SER A 66 -12.97 -9.83 0.94
N PRO A 67 -13.78 -10.48 1.79
CA PRO A 67 -13.59 -11.88 2.15
C PRO A 67 -13.92 -12.82 1.00
N VAL A 68 -13.07 -13.83 0.79
CA VAL A 68 -13.29 -14.93 -0.14
C VAL A 68 -13.30 -16.24 0.64
N ALA A 69 -14.36 -17.05 0.52
CA ALA A 69 -14.46 -18.30 1.27
C ALA A 69 -13.66 -19.41 0.58
N GLY A 70 -12.66 -19.98 1.26
CA GLY A 70 -11.89 -21.13 0.78
C GLY A 70 -10.92 -20.83 -0.37
N LEU A 71 -9.86 -21.63 -0.47
CA LEU A 71 -8.84 -21.49 -1.52
C LEU A 71 -9.37 -21.85 -2.92
N ASP A 72 -10.41 -22.69 -2.99
CA ASP A 72 -11.02 -23.11 -4.26
C ASP A 72 -11.66 -21.94 -5.02
N ASN A 73 -12.03 -20.86 -4.32
CA ASN A 73 -12.63 -19.66 -4.89
C ASN A 73 -11.57 -18.65 -5.40
N TYR A 74 -10.41 -19.13 -5.85
CA TYR A 74 -9.33 -18.29 -6.39
C TYR A 74 -9.78 -17.40 -7.57
N LYS A 75 -10.74 -17.84 -8.38
CA LYS A 75 -11.26 -17.04 -9.50
C LYS A 75 -11.93 -15.76 -9.00
N GLU A 76 -12.72 -15.87 -7.93
CA GLU A 76 -13.38 -14.72 -7.31
C GLU A 76 -12.35 -13.80 -6.64
N MET A 77 -11.34 -14.36 -5.98
CA MET A 77 -10.21 -13.60 -5.45
C MET A 77 -9.51 -12.77 -6.54
N MET A 78 -9.18 -13.39 -7.68
CA MET A 78 -8.53 -12.68 -8.80
C MET A 78 -9.44 -11.61 -9.40
N ARG A 79 -10.75 -11.89 -9.51
CA ARG A 79 -11.74 -10.91 -9.97
C ARG A 79 -11.76 -9.68 -9.07
N LEU A 80 -11.86 -9.88 -7.75
CA LEU A 80 -11.82 -8.78 -6.77
C LEU A 80 -10.51 -8.00 -6.81
N LEU A 81 -9.36 -8.67 -6.96
CA LEU A 81 -8.04 -8.01 -7.04
C LEU A 81 -7.87 -7.12 -8.28
N VAL A 82 -8.58 -7.41 -9.37
CA VAL A 82 -8.42 -6.72 -10.66
C VAL A 82 -9.53 -5.72 -10.92
N GLU A 83 -10.77 -6.07 -10.56
CA GLU A 83 -11.97 -5.32 -10.96
C GLU A 83 -12.49 -4.41 -9.84
N ASP A 84 -12.29 -4.78 -8.58
CA ASP A 84 -12.79 -3.99 -7.44
C ASP A 84 -11.79 -2.88 -7.07
N LYS A 85 -12.10 -1.66 -7.50
CA LYS A 85 -11.27 -0.47 -7.24
C LYS A 85 -11.36 0.03 -5.79
N GLU A 86 -12.39 -0.38 -5.05
CA GLU A 86 -12.62 0.02 -3.67
C GLU A 86 -12.07 -1.03 -2.68
N ALA A 87 -11.62 -2.19 -3.18
CA ALA A 87 -11.02 -3.21 -2.34
C ALA A 87 -9.72 -2.71 -1.69
N LEU A 88 -9.72 -2.63 -0.36
CA LEU A 88 -8.52 -2.33 0.41
C LEU A 88 -7.72 -3.60 0.73
N LYS A 89 -8.41 -4.67 1.12
CA LYS A 89 -7.81 -5.96 1.44
C LYS A 89 -8.73 -7.10 1.03
N VAL A 90 -8.40 -7.71 -0.11
CA VAL A 90 -8.94 -9.02 -0.47
C VAL A 90 -8.23 -10.08 0.36
N PHE A 91 -8.99 -10.95 1.03
CA PHE A 91 -8.43 -12.00 1.87
C PHE A 91 -9.23 -13.29 1.75
N VAL A 92 -8.56 -14.42 1.92
CA VAL A 92 -9.19 -15.73 1.86
C VAL A 92 -9.42 -16.26 3.27
N ASN A 93 -10.67 -16.61 3.57
CA ASN A 93 -11.08 -17.31 4.78
C ASN A 93 -10.88 -18.80 4.56
N VAL A 94 -9.90 -19.37 5.24
CA VAL A 94 -9.55 -20.79 5.09
C VAL A 94 -10.11 -21.69 6.18
N GLY A 95 -10.75 -21.13 7.21
CA GLY A 95 -11.28 -21.89 8.35
C GLY A 95 -10.16 -22.35 9.27
#